data_AF-A0AAW1NEB6-F1
#
_entry.id   AF-A0AAW1NEB6-F1
#
_cell.length_a   1.000
_cell.length_b   1.000
_cell.length_c   1.000
_cell.angle_alpha   90.00
_cell.angle_beta   90.00
_cell.angle_gamma   90.00
#
_symmetry.space_group_name_H-M   'P 1'
#
loop_
_entity.id
_entity.type
_entity.pdbx_description
1 polymer ?
#
loop_
_entity_poly.entity_id
_entity_poly.type
_entity_poly.pdbx_seq_one_letter_code
_entity_poly.pdbx_strand_id
1 'polypeptide(L)'
;MSKGSSSSCSRNPIKCNCKVPVAMLKSWTSDNPGRRFLTCKFRFCNDWQRDVINQLVLEKKLLQCDNEILKAENLHIEAQMKKIKDEMELLKAAKNLEMTDSVPCTEASGSSGISKAVYAIVVVFLAYFLFKMIN
;
A
#
# COMPACT_ATOMS: atom_id res chain seq x y z
N MET A 1 -51.38 -60.31 15.81
CA MET A 1 -51.35 -59.35 14.68
C MET A 1 -51.69 -57.97 15.21
N SER A 2 -50.69 -57.15 15.54
CA SER A 2 -50.92 -55.81 16.08
C SER A 2 -50.81 -54.79 14.95
N LYS A 3 -51.94 -54.23 14.53
CA LYS A 3 -52.01 -53.10 13.60
C LYS A 3 -51.57 -51.86 14.37
N GLY A 4 -50.36 -51.37 14.09
CA GLY A 4 -49.87 -50.10 14.59
C GLY A 4 -50.58 -48.95 13.89
N SER A 5 -51.34 -48.17 14.65
CA SER A 5 -52.03 -46.97 14.20
C SER A 5 -51.04 -45.92 13.71
N SER A 6 -51.02 -45.68 12.40
CA SER A 6 -50.32 -44.54 11.80
C SER A 6 -51.14 -43.27 12.05
N SER A 7 -50.89 -42.60 13.18
CA SER A 7 -51.36 -41.24 13.40
C SER A 7 -50.60 -40.30 12.45
N SER A 8 -51.33 -39.77 11.47
CA SER A 8 -50.84 -38.76 10.54
C SER A 8 -50.65 -37.44 11.30
N CYS A 9 -49.50 -37.28 11.95
CA CYS A 9 -49.08 -35.96 12.39
C CYS A 9 -48.80 -35.12 11.15
N SER A 10 -49.67 -34.14 10.89
CA SER A 10 -49.44 -33.00 9.99
C SER A 10 -48.19 -32.25 10.47
N ARG A 11 -47.01 -32.76 10.11
CA ARG A 11 -45.74 -32.11 10.39
C ARG A 11 -45.56 -31.02 9.34
N ASN A 12 -45.71 -29.77 9.76
CA ASN A 12 -45.21 -28.64 8.98
C ASN A 12 -43.78 -28.98 8.52
N PRO A 13 -43.47 -28.92 7.22
CA PRO A 13 -42.15 -29.29 6.73
C PRO A 13 -41.12 -28.38 7.39
N ILE A 14 -40.07 -28.98 7.97
CA ILE A 14 -38.94 -28.22 8.52
C ILE A 14 -38.39 -27.35 7.37
N LYS A 15 -38.27 -26.05 7.61
CA LYS A 15 -37.77 -25.08 6.63
C LYS A 15 -36.35 -24.67 7.02
N CYS A 16 -35.53 -24.41 6.02
CA CYS A 16 -34.24 -23.74 6.21
C CYS A 16 -34.46 -22.28 6.65
N ASN A 17 -33.41 -21.58 7.10
CA ASN A 17 -33.48 -20.15 7.44
C ASN A 17 -33.91 -19.29 6.23
N CYS A 18 -33.59 -19.73 5.02
CA CYS A 18 -34.08 -19.14 3.76
C CYS A 18 -35.54 -19.50 3.42
N LYS A 19 -36.31 -20.05 4.37
CA LYS A 19 -37.76 -20.40 4.28
C LYS A 19 -38.15 -21.48 3.28
N VAL A 20 -37.18 -22.07 2.57
CA VAL A 20 -37.39 -23.22 1.67
C VAL A 20 -37.44 -24.53 2.47
N PRO A 21 -38.25 -25.53 2.08
CA PRO A 21 -38.28 -26.85 2.72
C PRO A 21 -36.91 -27.53 2.71
N VAL A 22 -36.56 -28.19 3.82
CA VAL A 22 -35.35 -29.03 3.85
C VAL A 22 -35.59 -30.33 3.07
N ALA A 23 -34.54 -30.81 2.42
CA ALA A 23 -34.47 -32.12 1.80
C ALA A 23 -33.38 -32.95 2.49
N MET A 24 -33.50 -34.28 2.41
CA MET A 24 -32.51 -35.19 2.95
C MET A 24 -31.60 -35.67 1.82
N LEU A 25 -30.31 -35.33 1.89
CA LEU A 25 -29.32 -35.77 0.91
C LEU A 25 -28.54 -36.96 1.47
N LYS A 26 -28.36 -38.00 0.67
CA LYS A 26 -27.50 -39.15 1.01
C LYS A 26 -26.12 -38.93 0.39
N SER A 27 -25.07 -38.99 1.22
CA SER A 27 -23.68 -38.98 0.76
C SER A 27 -23.31 -40.31 0.12
N TRP A 28 -22.56 -40.23 -0.98
CA TRP A 28 -22.01 -41.38 -1.70
C TRP A 28 -20.47 -41.34 -1.76
N THR A 29 -19.82 -40.57 -0.89
CA THR A 29 -18.36 -40.53 -0.83
C THR A 29 -17.80 -41.81 -0.20
N SER A 30 -16.57 -42.19 -0.58
CA SER A 30 -15.83 -43.33 -0.01
C SER A 30 -15.74 -43.26 1.51
N ASP A 31 -15.51 -42.05 2.02
CA ASP A 31 -15.25 -41.81 3.44
C ASP A 31 -16.55 -41.75 4.27
N ASN A 32 -17.70 -41.63 3.59
CA ASN A 32 -18.98 -41.47 4.27
C ASN A 32 -20.15 -42.03 3.45
N PRO A 33 -20.17 -43.34 3.19
CA PRO A 33 -21.19 -43.98 2.38
C PRO A 33 -22.53 -44.00 3.13
N GLY A 34 -23.55 -43.45 2.50
CA GLY A 34 -24.93 -43.56 2.94
C GLY A 34 -25.37 -42.69 4.12
N ARG A 35 -24.48 -41.85 4.68
CA ARG A 35 -24.88 -40.85 5.68
C ARG A 35 -25.86 -39.86 5.07
N ARG A 36 -26.89 -39.52 5.86
CA ARG A 36 -27.95 -38.59 5.47
C ARG A 36 -27.72 -37.23 6.13
N PHE A 37 -27.87 -36.17 5.36
CA PHE A 37 -27.72 -34.80 5.82
C PHE A 37 -28.96 -33.98 5.47
N LEU A 38 -29.32 -33.05 6.34
CA LEU A 38 -30.33 -32.03 6.01
C LEU A 38 -29.69 -30.99 5.09
N THR A 39 -30.33 -30.73 3.96
CA THR A 39 -29.92 -29.71 3.00
C THR A 39 -31.12 -28.87 2.61
N CYS A 40 -30.90 -27.69 2.07
CA CYS A 40 -31.98 -26.94 1.46
C CYS A 40 -32.42 -27.64 0.16
N LYS A 41 -33.73 -27.83 -0.05
CA LYS A 41 -34.25 -28.50 -1.25
C LYS A 41 -33.82 -27.78 -2.54
N PHE A 42 -33.72 -26.46 -2.50
CA PHE A 42 -33.15 -25.68 -3.59
C PHE A 42 -31.70 -25.32 -3.25
N ARG A 43 -30.76 -25.80 -4.08
CA ARG A 43 -29.32 -25.48 -3.96
C ARG A 43 -29.02 -23.99 -4.12
N PHE A 44 -29.98 -23.20 -4.61
CA PHE A 44 -29.89 -21.76 -4.87
C PHE A 44 -30.47 -20.90 -3.75
N CYS A 45 -30.65 -21.45 -2.54
CA CYS A 45 -31.39 -20.73 -1.49
C CYS A 45 -30.79 -19.41 -1.00
N ASN A 46 -29.59 -19.06 -1.44
CA ASN A 46 -28.90 -17.84 -1.05
C ASN A 46 -28.26 -17.17 -2.27
N ASP A 47 -29.06 -16.68 -3.22
CA ASP A 47 -28.55 -15.86 -4.33
C ASP A 47 -27.73 -14.67 -3.81
N TRP A 48 -28.19 -14.04 -2.72
CA TRP A 48 -27.42 -13.02 -2.00
C TRP A 48 -26.04 -13.51 -1.53
N GLN A 49 -25.92 -14.77 -1.10
CA GLN A 49 -24.65 -15.33 -0.65
C GLN A 49 -23.73 -15.58 -1.84
N ARG A 50 -24.27 -15.98 -3.00
CA ARG A 50 -23.50 -16.09 -4.24
C ARG A 50 -22.97 -14.74 -4.66
N ASP A 51 -23.79 -13.70 -4.63
CA ASP A 51 -23.41 -12.35 -5.03
C ASP A 51 -22.34 -11.78 -4.10
N VAL A 52 -22.52 -11.93 -2.78
CA VAL A 52 -21.52 -11.53 -1.78
C VAL A 52 -20.22 -12.31 -1.95
N ILE A 53 -20.27 -13.63 -2.15
CA ILE A 53 -19.06 -14.44 -2.40
C ILE A 53 -18.35 -13.99 -3.67
N ASN A 54 -19.08 -13.77 -4.76
CA ASN A 54 -18.51 -13.31 -6.02
C ASN A 54 -17.83 -11.95 -5.87
N GLN A 55 -18.46 -11.01 -5.16
CA GLN A 55 -17.91 -9.70 -4.85
C GLN A 55 -16.62 -9.82 -4.03
N LEU A 56 -16.63 -10.60 -2.94
CA LEU A 56 -15.45 -10.81 -2.10
C LEU A 56 -14.30 -11.50 -2.86
N VAL A 57 -14.61 -12.44 -3.76
CA VAL A 57 -13.60 -13.11 -4.59
C VAL A 57 -12.99 -12.13 -5.59
N LEU A 58 -13.78 -11.24 -6.18
CA LEU A 58 -13.28 -10.20 -7.09
C LEU A 58 -12.38 -9.21 -6.34
N GLU A 59 -12.83 -8.68 -5.21
CA GLU A 59 -12.06 -7.76 -4.37
C GLU A 59 -10.73 -8.38 -3.93
N LYS A 60 -10.75 -9.65 -3.52
CA LYS A 60 -9.53 -10.38 -3.18
C LYS A 60 -8.55 -10.42 -4.36
N LYS A 61 -9.02 -10.70 -5.57
CA LYS A 61 -8.15 -10.75 -6.76
C LYS A 61 -7.55 -9.39 -7.10
N LEU A 62 -8.36 -8.33 -7.02
CA LEU A 62 -7.88 -6.96 -7.25
C LEU A 62 -6.82 -6.58 -6.22
N LEU A 63 -7.08 -6.81 -4.93
CA LEU A 63 -6.12 -6.54 -3.87
C LEU A 63 -4.83 -7.37 -4.01
N GLN A 64 -4.92 -8.60 -4.50
CA GLN A 64 -3.74 -9.42 -4.79
C GLN A 64 -2.91 -8.83 -5.93
N CYS A 65 -3.56 -8.40 -7.02
CA CYS A 65 -2.90 -7.73 -8.13
C CYS A 65 -2.20 -6.44 -7.67
N ASP A 66 -2.89 -5.59 -6.90
CA ASP A 66 -2.33 -4.34 -6.38
C ASP A 66 -1.11 -4.62 -5.48
N ASN A 67 -1.17 -5.65 -4.63
CA ASN A 67 -0.04 -6.06 -3.81
C ASN A 67 1.17 -6.52 -4.64
N GLU A 68 0.94 -7.20 -5.76
CA GLU A 68 2.02 -7.63 -6.65
C GLU A 68 2.69 -6.43 -7.32
N ILE A 69 1.90 -5.45 -7.78
CA ILE A 69 2.39 -4.20 -8.35
C ILE A 69 3.22 -3.42 -7.32
N LEU A 70 2.69 -3.20 -6.12
CA LEU A 70 3.38 -2.47 -5.05
C LEU A 70 4.70 -3.15 -4.64
N LYS A 71 4.75 -4.49 -4.63
CA LYS A 71 6.00 -5.22 -4.37
C LYS A 71 7.02 -5.00 -5.48
N ALA A 72 6.59 -4.99 -6.75
CA ALA A 72 7.48 -4.73 -7.87
C ALA A 72 8.04 -3.29 -7.81
N GLU A 73 7.20 -2.31 -7.48
CA GLU A 73 7.63 -0.91 -7.29
C GLU A 73 8.63 -0.77 -6.15
N ASN A 74 8.38 -1.41 -5.00
CA ASN A 74 9.32 -1.40 -3.88
C ASN A 74 10.69 -1.97 -4.27
N LEU A 75 10.73 -3.10 -4.97
CA LEU A 75 11.99 -3.69 -5.46
C LEU A 75 12.72 -2.74 -6.42
N HIS A 76 11.98 -2.02 -7.27
CA HIS A 76 12.57 -1.04 -8.17
C HIS A 76 13.19 0.14 -7.42
N ILE A 77 12.46 0.69 -6.44
CA ILE A 77 12.93 1.80 -5.60
C ILE A 77 14.14 1.38 -4.79
N GLU A 78 14.13 0.17 -4.20
CA GLU A 78 15.28 -0.37 -3.46
C GLU A 78 16.53 -0.49 -4.35
N ALA A 79 16.37 -0.93 -5.60
CA ALA A 79 17.47 -1.00 -6.56
C ALA A 79 18.02 0.39 -6.90
N GLN A 80 17.15 1.39 -7.09
CA GLN A 80 17.56 2.78 -7.33
C GLN A 80 18.27 3.37 -6.11
N MET A 81 17.74 3.17 -4.90
CA MET A 81 18.36 3.61 -3.65
C MET A 81 19.77 3.03 -3.49
N LYS A 82 19.95 1.74 -3.81
CA LYS A 82 21.26 1.09 -3.78
C LYS A 82 22.23 1.75 -4.76
N LYS A 83 21.81 1.97 -6.01
CA LYS A 83 22.64 2.61 -7.02
C LYS A 83 23.08 4.02 -6.60
N ILE A 84 22.15 4.83 -6.10
CA ILE A 84 22.45 6.19 -5.61
C ILE A 84 23.43 6.12 -4.44
N LYS A 85 23.25 5.16 -3.52
CA LYS A 85 24.17 4.97 -2.39
C LYS A 85 25.59 4.64 -2.87
N ASP A 86 25.72 3.74 -3.84
CA ASP A 86 27.03 3.38 -4.41
C ASP A 86 27.68 4.59 -5.11
N GLU A 87 26.90 5.38 -5.86
CA GLU A 87 27.37 6.63 -6.48
C GLU A 87 27.83 7.66 -5.43
N MET A 88 27.12 7.79 -4.30
CA MET A 88 27.52 8.68 -3.20
C MET A 88 28.85 8.26 -2.56
N GLU A 89 29.08 6.97 -2.35
CA GLU A 89 30.35 6.48 -1.81
C GLU A 89 31.52 6.72 -2.78
N LEU A 90 31.29 6.55 -4.10
CA LEU A 90 32.30 6.88 -5.12
C LEU A 90 32.66 8.37 -5.13
N LEU A 91 31.66 9.26 -5.09
CA LEU A 91 31.90 10.70 -5.03
C LEU A 91 32.64 11.11 -3.76
N LYS A 92 32.31 10.49 -2.63
CA LYS A 92 33.00 10.73 -1.36
C LYS A 92 34.46 10.28 -1.40
N ALA A 93 34.74 9.13 -2.01
CA ALA A 93 36.11 8.64 -2.20
C ALA A 93 36.92 9.55 -3.14
N ALA A 94 36.33 9.97 -4.27
CA ALA A 94 36.98 10.88 -5.21
C ALA A 94 37.34 12.23 -4.56
N LYS A 95 36.41 12.81 -3.79
CA LYS A 95 36.67 14.06 -3.06
C LYS A 95 37.80 13.94 -2.04
N ASN A 96 37.93 12.79 -1.38
CA ASN A 96 39.02 12.55 -0.42
C ASN A 96 40.39 12.49 -1.11
N LEU A 97 40.47 12.02 -2.36
CA LEU A 97 41.71 12.00 -3.15
C LEU A 97 42.12 13.40 -3.62
N GLU A 98 41.16 14.22 -4.07
CA GLU A 98 41.42 15.62 -4.46
C GLU A 98 41.92 16.46 -3.27
N MET A 99 41.45 16.18 -2.05
CA MET A 99 41.91 16.86 -0.84
C MET A 99 43.40 16.56 -0.54
N THR A 100 43.91 15.39 -0.94
CA THR A 100 45.30 14.97 -0.67
C THR A 100 46.31 15.41 -1.72
N ASP A 101 45.88 15.73 -2.95
CA ASP A 101 46.75 16.20 -4.04
C ASP A 101 46.86 17.74 -4.12
N SER A 102 46.19 18.47 -3.23
CA SER A 102 46.39 19.92 -3.12
C SER A 102 47.75 20.23 -2.48
N VAL A 103 48.76 20.39 -3.32
CA VAL A 103 49.95 21.20 -3.03
C VAL A 103 49.46 22.54 -2.47
N PRO A 104 50.03 23.07 -1.36
CA PRO A 104 49.65 24.38 -0.87
C PRO A 104 50.16 25.44 -1.85
N CYS A 105 49.33 25.78 -2.84
CA CYS A 105 49.48 27.04 -3.55
C CYS A 105 49.12 28.16 -2.57
N THR A 106 50.15 28.73 -1.96
CA THR A 106 50.09 30.07 -1.38
C THR A 106 49.69 31.05 -2.47
N GLU A 107 48.39 31.31 -2.60
CA GLU A 107 47.89 32.44 -3.38
C GLU A 107 47.43 33.55 -2.45
N ALA A 108 47.94 34.73 -2.77
CA ALA A 108 47.92 35.93 -1.96
C ALA A 108 46.50 36.46 -1.72
N SER A 109 46.36 37.05 -0.53
CA SER A 109 45.22 37.85 -0.08
C SER A 109 44.73 38.84 -1.14
N GLY A 110 43.44 38.80 -1.49
CA GLY A 110 42.91 39.67 -2.53
C GLY A 110 41.39 39.85 -2.53
N SER A 111 40.73 39.94 -1.37
CA SER A 111 39.27 40.20 -1.33
C SER A 111 38.81 41.32 -0.38
N SER A 112 39.74 42.01 0.29
CA SER A 112 39.39 43.04 1.29
C SER A 112 38.98 44.41 0.69
N GLY A 113 39.25 44.65 -0.60
CA GLY A 113 38.98 45.94 -1.25
C GLY A 113 37.53 46.17 -1.67
N ILE A 114 36.89 45.15 -2.25
CA ILE A 114 35.55 45.27 -2.84
C ILE A 114 34.50 45.50 -1.74
N SER A 115 34.62 44.78 -0.61
CA SER A 115 33.69 44.95 0.52
C SER A 115 33.74 46.37 1.12
N LYS A 116 34.92 47.00 1.17
CA LYS A 116 35.07 48.36 1.70
C LYS A 116 34.51 49.41 0.73
N ALA A 117 34.71 49.22 -0.57
CA ALA A 117 34.16 50.10 -1.60
C ALA A 117 32.63 50.06 -1.63
N VAL A 118 32.03 48.87 -1.55
CA VAL A 118 30.57 48.70 -1.51
C VAL A 118 29.99 49.37 -0.25
N TYR A 119 30.62 49.15 0.91
CA TYR A 119 30.18 49.78 2.16
C TYR A 119 30.24 51.31 2.10
N ALA A 120 31.33 51.88 1.57
CA ALA A 120 31.47 53.33 1.42
C ALA A 120 30.38 53.92 0.50
N ILE A 121 30.07 53.26 -0.62
CA ILE A 121 29.01 53.70 -1.55
C ILE A 121 27.65 53.69 -0.84
N VAL A 122 27.31 52.60 -0.12
CA VAL A 122 26.04 52.50 0.60
C VAL A 122 25.91 53.58 1.66
N VAL A 123 26.97 53.85 2.43
CA VAL A 123 26.95 54.89 3.48
C VAL A 123 26.74 56.28 2.87
N VAL A 124 27.42 56.61 1.77
CA VAL A 124 27.25 57.91 1.10
C VAL A 124 25.84 58.07 0.54
N PHE A 125 25.29 57.03 -0.08
CA PHE A 125 23.91 57.04 -0.58
C PHE A 125 22.90 57.26 0.56
N LEU A 126 23.02 56.53 1.66
CA LEU A 126 22.13 56.68 2.81
C LEU A 126 22.23 58.08 3.44
N ALA A 127 23.46 58.61 3.59
CA ALA A 127 23.67 59.96 4.11
C ALA A 127 23.01 61.03 3.20
N TYR A 128 23.14 60.89 1.88
CA TYR A 128 22.48 61.79 0.93
C TYR A 128 20.95 61.72 1.03
N PHE A 129 20.37 60.52 1.11
CA PHE A 129 18.92 60.35 1.26
C PHE A 129 18.40 60.94 2.57
N LEU A 130 19.12 60.74 3.68
CA LEU A 130 18.75 61.32 4.97
C LEU A 130 18.85 62.86 4.93
N PHE A 131 19.91 63.41 4.35
CA PHE A 131 20.07 64.87 4.20
C PHE A 131 18.94 65.49 3.37
N LYS A 132 18.51 64.80 2.30
CA LYS A 132 17.39 65.22 1.44
C LYS A 132 16.01 65.06 2.10
N MET A 133 15.86 64.20 3.10
CA MET A 133 14.60 64.14 3.86
C MET A 133 14.51 65.21 4.95
N ILE A 134 15.65 65.70 5.43
CA ILE A 134 15.73 66.66 6.54
C ILE A 134 15.61 68.12 6.05
N ASN A 135 16.07 68.41 4.82
CA ASN A 135 15.94 69.73 4.17
C ASN A 135 14.88 69.71 3.07
#